data_AF-A0A1I4XF44-F1
#
_entry.id   AF-A0A1I4XF44-F1
#
_cell.length_a   1.000
_cell.length_b   1.000
_cell.length_c   1.000
_cell.angle_alpha   90.00
_cell.angle_beta   90.00
_cell.angle_gamma   90.00
#
_symmetry.space_group_name_H-M   'P 1'
#
loop_
_entity.id
_entity.type
_entity.pdbx_description
1 polymer ?
#
loop_
_entity_poly.entity_id
_entity_poly.type
_entity_poly.pdbx_seq_one_letter_code
_entity_poly.pdbx_strand_id
1 'polypeptide(L)'
;MENQSEQSKPPTDELKEGDVQSRLIGALMDRRRYPHAVKTVRVVETHISWVLLAGRYAYKIKKSVDLGFLNFTGLASRRHYCDEEIRLNRRLAPQIYLGVIPIGGTPEMPEFNATPAIEYAVRMRRFPASSQLDRLATRREILPRHIDSLAETIADFHSSLPSTEAGSAFGSTAAIRSAVFQSFDRLQAVLTDGESERRVIALRRACETEYASCKERFAQRREQGWVRECHGDLHLGNIALIEGKPVPFDGIEFDPALRWVDVMSEVAFTVMDLLYYRHSQLAYRFLNVYLQATGDYNGVPLLRFYIAYRAVVRAMVSAIRAEQMSLPEHAKAKAIADCRDFLVLAAERLGQYRPALIITYGLPGSGKTTFAQTALERLQAIRIRSDVERKRLFGLAPLADSDSHAGNIYDANATRRTYSQLHKLSRNLLATGTTVIVDAAFLKQDERERFRQLAHEMTVPFVIVAMRVATTILRARITQRQSESNDASEADLAVLELLQAKQEALSPVEQARTVEFANEEAGIEADVSGWKKLNHLLSSS
;
A
#
# COMPACT_ATOMS: atom_id res chain seq x y z
N MET A 1 -60.14 -25.05 -36.76
CA MET A 1 -59.71 -25.69 -38.02
C MET A 1 -59.24 -24.55 -38.90
N GLU A 2 -57.96 -24.22 -38.82
CA GLU A 2 -56.91 -24.70 -39.75
C GLU A 2 -57.16 -24.19 -41.18
N ASN A 3 -56.21 -23.69 -41.97
CA ASN A 3 -54.86 -23.10 -41.86
C ASN A 3 -54.49 -22.73 -43.33
N GLN A 4 -53.38 -22.02 -43.56
CA GLN A 4 -52.78 -21.57 -44.85
C GLN A 4 -53.19 -20.16 -45.29
N SER A 5 -52.30 -19.24 -45.68
CA SER A 5 -50.83 -19.24 -45.81
C SER A 5 -50.40 -17.82 -46.15
N GLU A 6 -49.41 -17.26 -45.47
CA GLU A 6 -48.59 -16.19 -46.06
C GLU A 6 -47.16 -16.28 -45.52
N GLN A 7 -46.21 -16.28 -46.45
CA GLN A 7 -44.79 -16.50 -46.25
C GLN A 7 -44.14 -15.34 -45.49
N SER A 8 -43.52 -15.61 -44.35
CA SER A 8 -42.56 -14.70 -43.74
C SER A 8 -41.12 -15.16 -44.01
N LYS A 9 -40.33 -14.24 -44.54
CA LYS A 9 -38.88 -14.35 -44.78
C LYS A 9 -38.13 -14.84 -43.53
N PRO A 10 -36.99 -15.54 -43.67
CA PRO A 10 -36.19 -15.95 -42.53
C PRO A 10 -35.69 -14.70 -41.78
N PRO A 11 -35.61 -14.73 -40.44
CA PRO A 11 -34.98 -13.65 -39.69
C PRO A 11 -33.50 -13.62 -40.07
N THR A 12 -33.06 -12.44 -40.51
CA THR A 12 -31.64 -12.08 -40.64
C THR A 12 -30.87 -12.53 -39.40
N ASP A 13 -29.77 -13.24 -39.63
CA ASP A 13 -28.78 -13.65 -38.62
C ASP A 13 -28.38 -12.46 -37.73
N GLU A 14 -29.02 -12.32 -36.56
CA GLU A 14 -28.47 -11.55 -35.45
C GLU A 14 -27.30 -12.35 -34.89
N LEU A 15 -26.13 -12.14 -35.49
CA LEU A 15 -24.85 -12.62 -34.98
C LEU A 15 -24.69 -12.11 -33.54
N LYS A 16 -24.59 -13.04 -32.57
CA LYS A 16 -24.34 -12.69 -31.17
C LYS A 16 -23.10 -11.82 -31.08
N GLU A 17 -23.16 -10.69 -30.36
CA GLU A 17 -22.09 -9.69 -30.29
C GLU A 17 -20.72 -10.27 -29.83
N GLY A 18 -20.72 -11.35 -29.06
CA GLY A 18 -19.51 -12.09 -28.69
C GLY A 18 -18.78 -12.76 -29.87
N ASP A 19 -19.51 -13.14 -30.92
CA ASP A 19 -18.93 -13.66 -32.17
C ASP A 19 -18.24 -12.54 -32.97
N VAL A 20 -18.81 -11.33 -32.94
CA VAL A 20 -18.24 -10.13 -33.57
C VAL A 20 -16.89 -9.76 -32.94
N GLN A 21 -16.82 -9.71 -31.60
CA GLN A 21 -15.55 -9.43 -30.92
C GLN A 21 -14.52 -10.53 -31.14
N SER A 22 -14.93 -11.81 -31.19
CA SER A 22 -14.00 -12.91 -31.44
C SER A 22 -13.35 -12.81 -32.83
N ARG A 23 -14.14 -12.48 -33.87
CA ARG A 23 -13.63 -12.19 -35.22
C ARG A 23 -12.70 -10.98 -35.25
N LEU A 24 -13.09 -9.89 -34.57
CA LEU A 24 -12.26 -8.69 -34.44
C LEU A 24 -10.89 -9.01 -33.82
N ILE A 25 -10.86 -9.71 -32.68
CA ILE A 25 -9.62 -10.08 -32.02
C ILE A 25 -8.79 -11.03 -32.90
N GLY A 26 -9.43 -12.00 -33.56
CA GLY A 26 -8.78 -12.88 -34.52
C GLY A 26 -8.10 -12.11 -35.66
N ALA A 27 -8.79 -11.13 -36.26
CA ALA A 27 -8.23 -10.30 -37.32
C ALA A 27 -7.08 -9.42 -36.83
N LEU A 28 -7.17 -8.89 -35.59
CA LEU A 28 -6.12 -8.09 -34.96
C LEU A 28 -4.88 -8.91 -34.57
N MET A 29 -4.90 -10.23 -34.64
CA MET A 29 -3.67 -11.04 -34.49
C MET A 29 -2.74 -10.90 -35.72
N ASP A 30 -3.22 -10.41 -36.86
CA ASP A 30 -2.37 -10.11 -38.02
C ASP A 30 -1.55 -8.84 -37.78
N ARG A 31 -0.22 -9.02 -37.70
CA ARG A 31 0.77 -7.95 -37.53
C ARG A 31 0.65 -6.81 -38.55
N ARG A 32 0.09 -7.06 -39.75
CA ARG A 32 -0.07 -6.05 -40.81
C ARG A 32 -1.20 -5.05 -40.54
N ARG A 33 -2.07 -5.32 -39.55
CA ARG A 33 -3.16 -4.41 -39.15
C ARG A 33 -2.68 -3.22 -38.32
N TYR A 34 -1.45 -3.24 -37.82
CA TYR A 34 -0.95 -2.21 -36.94
C TYR A 34 -0.24 -1.10 -37.72
N PRO A 35 -0.46 0.18 -37.37
CA PRO A 35 0.15 1.33 -38.06
C PRO A 35 1.64 1.51 -37.75
N HIS A 36 2.26 0.57 -37.05
CA HIS A 36 3.66 0.59 -36.65
C HIS A 36 4.26 -0.80 -36.83
N ALA A 37 5.59 -0.90 -36.85
CA ALA A 37 6.27 -2.18 -36.98
C ALA A 37 5.87 -3.15 -35.84
N VAL A 38 5.38 -4.33 -36.21
CA VAL A 38 5.01 -5.43 -35.31
C VAL A 38 5.63 -6.72 -35.82
N LYS A 39 6.41 -7.40 -34.98
CA LYS A 39 6.97 -8.72 -35.29
C LYS A 39 5.95 -9.82 -35.00
N THR A 40 5.39 -9.79 -33.80
CA THR A 40 4.39 -10.74 -33.30
C THR A 40 3.33 -10.01 -32.49
N VAL A 41 2.12 -10.55 -32.50
CA VAL A 41 1.01 -10.13 -31.65
C VAL A 41 0.73 -11.26 -30.67
N ARG A 42 0.61 -10.94 -29.38
CA ARG A 42 0.18 -11.89 -28.36
C ARG A 42 -1.06 -11.35 -27.66
N VAL A 43 -2.11 -12.14 -27.58
CA VAL A 43 -3.29 -11.82 -26.77
C VAL A 43 -3.09 -12.29 -25.34
N VAL A 44 -3.43 -11.44 -24.38
CA VAL A 44 -3.63 -11.79 -22.97
C VAL A 44 -5.08 -11.52 -22.65
N GLU A 45 -5.78 -12.56 -22.22
CA GLU A 45 -7.21 -12.49 -21.91
C GLU A 45 -7.40 -12.30 -20.40
N THR A 46 -8.23 -11.33 -20.01
CA THR A 46 -8.70 -11.13 -18.63
C THR A 46 -10.20 -11.42 -18.55
N HIS A 47 -10.79 -11.34 -17.36
CA HIS A 47 -12.23 -11.53 -17.17
C HIS A 47 -13.08 -10.55 -18.01
N ILE A 48 -12.59 -9.32 -18.21
CA ILE A 48 -13.38 -8.22 -18.81
C ILE A 48 -12.67 -7.55 -20.00
N SER A 49 -11.51 -8.04 -20.42
CA SER A 49 -10.75 -7.41 -21.52
C SER A 49 -9.89 -8.39 -22.30
N TRP A 50 -9.60 -8.01 -23.54
CA TRP A 50 -8.53 -8.56 -24.38
C TRP A 50 -7.37 -7.57 -24.39
N VAL A 51 -6.14 -8.02 -24.15
CA VAL A 51 -4.93 -7.19 -24.21
C VAL A 51 -4.03 -7.70 -25.33
N LEU A 52 -3.99 -6.97 -26.43
CA LEU A 52 -3.15 -7.27 -27.60
C LEU A 52 -1.78 -6.62 -27.43
N LEU A 53 -0.74 -7.43 -27.24
CA LEU A 53 0.65 -6.99 -27.13
C LEU A 53 1.30 -6.97 -28.52
N ALA A 54 1.49 -5.79 -29.08
CA ALA A 54 1.94 -5.59 -30.47
C ALA A 54 3.13 -4.61 -30.52
N GLY A 55 4.34 -5.16 -30.69
CA GLY A 55 5.56 -4.36 -30.69
C GLY A 55 5.77 -3.59 -29.37
N ARG A 56 5.89 -2.26 -29.47
CA ARG A 56 6.08 -1.34 -28.33
C ARG A 56 4.79 -0.98 -27.58
N TYR A 57 3.63 -1.41 -28.10
CA TYR A 57 2.33 -1.02 -27.56
C TYR A 57 1.55 -2.23 -27.07
N ALA A 58 0.59 -1.95 -26.18
CA ALA A 58 -0.49 -2.84 -25.82
C ALA A 58 -1.83 -2.15 -26.14
N TYR A 59 -2.82 -2.92 -26.56
CA TYR A 59 -4.16 -2.43 -26.85
C TYR A 59 -5.15 -3.22 -26.02
N LYS A 60 -5.79 -2.57 -25.05
CA LYS A 60 -6.79 -3.19 -24.16
C LYS A 60 -8.19 -2.89 -24.70
N ILE A 61 -8.88 -3.93 -25.14
CA ILE A 61 -10.24 -3.90 -25.68
C ILE A 61 -11.17 -4.51 -24.64
N LYS A 62 -12.25 -3.83 -24.27
CA LYS A 62 -13.23 -4.33 -23.30
C LYS A 62 -14.07 -5.45 -23.92
N LYS A 63 -14.31 -6.53 -23.19
CA LYS A 63 -15.20 -7.61 -23.63
C LYS A 63 -16.66 -7.16 -23.59
N SER A 64 -17.48 -7.57 -24.55
CA SER A 64 -18.94 -7.40 -24.52
C SER A 64 -19.51 -8.45 -23.56
N VAL A 65 -19.61 -8.08 -22.28
CA VAL A 65 -20.12 -8.93 -21.20
C VAL A 65 -20.95 -8.11 -20.22
N ASP A 66 -21.90 -8.78 -19.58
CA ASP A 66 -22.60 -8.28 -18.39
C ASP A 66 -22.32 -9.26 -17.23
N LEU A 67 -21.69 -8.76 -16.18
CA LEU A 67 -21.32 -9.52 -14.97
C LEU A 67 -22.17 -9.11 -13.76
N GLY A 68 -23.25 -8.34 -13.95
CA GLY A 68 -24.16 -7.85 -12.91
C GLY A 68 -23.61 -6.65 -12.12
N PHE A 69 -22.31 -6.63 -11.82
CA PHE A 69 -21.63 -5.45 -11.26
C PHE A 69 -20.99 -4.55 -12.35
N LEU A 70 -21.03 -5.01 -13.60
CA LEU A 70 -20.41 -4.35 -14.73
C LEU A 70 -21.13 -4.75 -16.02
N ASN A 71 -21.51 -3.76 -16.84
CA ASN A 71 -22.11 -3.98 -18.14
C ASN A 71 -21.33 -3.26 -19.24
N PHE A 72 -20.69 -4.06 -20.10
CA PHE A 72 -19.92 -3.66 -21.28
C PHE A 72 -20.59 -4.09 -22.59
N THR A 73 -21.87 -4.47 -22.58
CA THR A 73 -22.52 -4.97 -23.80
C THR A 73 -22.69 -3.88 -24.85
N GLY A 74 -23.00 -2.64 -24.44
CA GLY A 74 -23.06 -1.51 -25.35
C GLY A 74 -21.68 -0.97 -25.76
N LEU A 75 -21.48 -0.68 -27.05
CA LEU A 75 -20.29 0.00 -27.56
C LEU A 75 -20.04 1.36 -26.87
N ALA A 76 -21.10 2.12 -26.59
CA ALA A 76 -21.02 3.38 -25.86
C ALA A 76 -20.48 3.19 -24.43
N SER A 77 -20.91 2.12 -23.74
CA SER A 77 -20.38 1.76 -22.43
C SER A 77 -18.89 1.39 -22.52
N ARG A 78 -18.50 0.57 -23.50
CA ARG A 78 -17.08 0.22 -23.71
C ARG A 78 -16.21 1.45 -23.96
N ARG A 79 -16.70 2.41 -24.76
CA ARG A 79 -16.03 3.70 -24.94
C ARG A 79 -15.89 4.46 -23.61
N HIS A 80 -16.99 4.64 -22.89
CA HIS A 80 -17.00 5.35 -21.61
C HIS A 80 -15.97 4.78 -20.63
N TYR A 81 -15.91 3.46 -20.48
CA TYR A 81 -14.93 2.84 -19.58
C TYR A 81 -13.50 2.82 -20.11
N CYS A 82 -13.28 2.90 -21.43
CA CYS A 82 -11.95 3.20 -21.96
C CYS A 82 -11.50 4.62 -21.57
N ASP A 83 -12.42 5.59 -21.65
CA ASP A 83 -12.14 6.99 -21.27
C ASP A 83 -11.90 7.10 -19.74
N GLU A 84 -12.69 6.40 -18.91
CA GLU A 84 -12.47 6.33 -17.46
C GLU A 84 -11.14 5.66 -17.09
N GLU A 85 -10.75 4.59 -17.79
CA GLU A 85 -9.46 3.95 -17.56
C GLU A 85 -8.31 4.92 -17.84
N ILE A 86 -8.40 5.71 -18.92
CA ILE A 86 -7.43 6.77 -19.22
C ILE A 86 -7.44 7.85 -18.13
N ARG A 87 -8.61 8.36 -17.73
CA ARG A 87 -8.76 9.41 -16.69
C ARG A 87 -8.11 8.98 -15.38
N LEU A 88 -8.41 7.76 -14.94
CA LEU A 88 -8.01 7.25 -13.63
C LEU A 88 -6.53 6.86 -13.60
N ASN A 89 -6.04 6.16 -14.63
CA ASN A 89 -4.70 5.59 -14.60
C ASN A 89 -3.60 6.57 -15.01
N ARG A 90 -3.91 7.61 -15.79
CA ARG A 90 -2.92 8.67 -16.09
C ARG A 90 -2.48 9.46 -14.87
N ARG A 91 -3.22 9.41 -13.75
CA ARG A 91 -2.85 10.05 -12.49
C ARG A 91 -1.56 9.50 -11.90
N LEU A 92 -1.27 8.21 -12.11
CA LEU A 92 -0.09 7.51 -11.60
C LEU A 92 0.82 6.94 -12.70
N ALA A 93 0.29 6.73 -13.92
CA ALA A 93 1.02 6.14 -15.04
C ALA A 93 0.81 6.86 -16.38
N PRO A 94 1.02 8.19 -16.46
CA PRO A 94 0.83 8.94 -17.71
C PRO A 94 1.70 8.44 -18.87
N GLN A 95 2.86 7.85 -18.57
CA GLN A 95 3.77 7.23 -19.55
C GLN A 95 3.29 5.88 -20.10
N ILE A 96 2.38 5.20 -19.40
CA ILE A 96 1.79 3.93 -19.84
C ILE A 96 0.53 4.22 -20.66
N TYR A 97 -0.37 5.08 -20.19
CA TYR A 97 -1.70 5.26 -20.77
C TYR A 97 -1.75 6.38 -21.83
N LEU A 98 -1.68 5.98 -23.10
CA LEU A 98 -1.47 6.92 -24.22
C LEU A 98 -2.77 7.53 -24.77
N GLY A 99 -3.91 6.86 -24.62
CA GLY A 99 -5.23 7.39 -24.99
C GLY A 99 -6.19 6.30 -25.46
N VAL A 100 -7.44 6.68 -25.69
CA VAL A 100 -8.45 5.83 -26.34
C VAL A 100 -8.33 5.99 -27.85
N ILE A 101 -8.39 4.89 -28.58
CA ILE A 101 -8.41 4.89 -30.05
C ILE A 101 -9.66 4.15 -30.56
N PRO A 102 -10.35 4.70 -31.58
CA PRO A 102 -11.41 3.96 -32.26
C PRO A 102 -10.82 2.90 -33.17
N ILE A 103 -11.56 1.82 -33.37
CA ILE A 103 -11.31 0.78 -34.36
C ILE A 103 -12.53 0.74 -35.27
N GLY A 104 -12.35 1.09 -36.54
CA GLY A 104 -13.38 1.07 -37.56
C GLY A 104 -13.19 -0.09 -38.55
N GLY A 105 -13.89 -0.02 -39.69
CA GLY A 105 -13.88 -1.08 -40.71
C GLY A 105 -14.88 -2.18 -40.41
N THR A 106 -14.57 -3.42 -40.79
CA THR A 106 -15.37 -4.61 -40.43
C THR A 106 -14.60 -5.46 -39.39
N PRO A 107 -15.28 -6.36 -38.66
CA PRO A 107 -14.60 -7.27 -37.73
C PRO A 107 -13.47 -8.09 -38.37
N GLU A 108 -13.57 -8.44 -39.65
CA GLU A 108 -12.58 -9.20 -40.41
C GLU A 108 -11.44 -8.31 -40.95
N MET A 109 -11.74 -7.03 -41.16
CA MET A 109 -10.84 -6.03 -41.73
C MET A 109 -10.78 -4.78 -40.83
N PRO A 110 -10.34 -4.90 -39.57
CA PRO A 110 -10.32 -3.77 -38.65
C PRO A 110 -9.22 -2.78 -38.98
N GLU A 111 -9.51 -1.49 -38.77
CA GLU A 111 -8.57 -0.39 -38.97
C GLU A 111 -8.53 0.53 -37.74
N PHE A 112 -7.33 0.73 -37.19
CA PHE A 112 -7.12 1.64 -36.07
C PHE A 112 -7.27 3.10 -36.49
N ASN A 113 -7.91 3.91 -35.64
CA ASN A 113 -8.24 5.31 -35.88
C ASN A 113 -9.25 5.56 -37.01
N ALA A 114 -9.95 4.52 -37.49
CA ALA A 114 -11.01 4.66 -38.48
C ALA A 114 -12.39 4.87 -37.83
N THR A 115 -13.27 5.56 -38.56
CA THR A 115 -14.67 5.80 -38.16
C THR A 115 -15.63 5.46 -39.31
N PRO A 116 -16.88 5.01 -39.04
CA PRO A 116 -17.48 4.81 -37.72
C PRO A 116 -16.79 3.69 -36.94
N ALA A 117 -16.65 3.90 -35.63
CA ALA A 117 -16.01 2.92 -34.76
C ALA A 117 -16.94 1.72 -34.57
N ILE A 118 -16.41 0.52 -34.77
CA ILE A 118 -17.05 -0.76 -34.40
C ILE A 118 -16.57 -1.22 -33.01
N GLU A 119 -15.42 -0.72 -32.53
CA GLU A 119 -14.88 -0.99 -31.20
C GLU A 119 -13.93 0.14 -30.74
N TYR A 120 -13.59 0.19 -29.45
CA TYR A 120 -12.58 1.07 -28.88
C TYR A 120 -11.48 0.28 -28.16
N ALA A 121 -10.27 0.82 -28.16
CA ALA A 121 -9.16 0.28 -27.39
C ALA A 121 -8.46 1.38 -26.58
N VAL A 122 -8.04 1.02 -25.37
CA VAL A 122 -7.05 1.79 -24.61
C VAL A 122 -5.67 1.45 -25.18
N ARG A 123 -5.02 2.44 -25.80
CA ARG A 123 -3.65 2.31 -26.31
C ARG A 123 -2.67 2.60 -25.17
N MET A 124 -1.78 1.65 -24.93
CA MET A 124 -0.81 1.70 -23.84
C MET A 124 0.61 1.48 -24.34
N ARG A 125 1.61 2.05 -23.65
CA ARG A 125 3.01 1.67 -23.80
C ARG A 125 3.24 0.35 -23.07
N ARG A 126 3.81 -0.62 -23.77
CA ARG A 126 4.09 -1.95 -23.21
C ARG A 126 5.33 -1.90 -22.32
N PHE A 127 5.29 -2.65 -21.22
CA PHE A 127 6.45 -2.97 -20.39
C PHE A 127 6.57 -4.50 -20.21
N PRO A 128 7.75 -5.03 -19.83
CA PRO A 128 7.92 -6.46 -19.57
C PRO A 128 7.12 -6.90 -18.33
N ALA A 129 6.39 -8.01 -18.42
CA ALA A 129 5.67 -8.56 -17.26
C ALA A 129 6.62 -8.96 -16.11
N SER A 130 7.88 -9.29 -16.41
CA SER A 130 8.93 -9.54 -15.41
C SER A 130 9.30 -8.31 -14.58
N SER A 131 8.85 -7.12 -14.97
CA SER A 131 9.06 -5.88 -14.22
C SER A 131 7.94 -5.60 -13.21
N GLN A 132 6.86 -6.40 -13.17
CA GLN A 132 5.81 -6.27 -12.16
C GLN A 132 6.36 -6.60 -10.76
N LEU A 133 5.93 -5.86 -9.74
CA LEU A 133 6.49 -5.97 -8.40
C LEU A 133 6.19 -7.32 -7.74
N ASP A 134 5.09 -8.00 -8.07
CA ASP A 134 4.82 -9.37 -7.61
C ASP A 134 5.90 -10.37 -8.09
N ARG A 135 6.35 -10.22 -9.35
CA ARG A 135 7.43 -11.01 -9.94
C ARG A 135 8.78 -10.67 -9.34
N LEU A 136 9.05 -9.38 -9.13
CA LEU A 136 10.27 -8.93 -8.46
C LEU A 136 10.31 -9.38 -7.00
N ALA A 137 9.17 -9.36 -6.29
CA ALA A 137 9.05 -9.85 -4.92
C ALA A 137 9.37 -11.34 -4.83
N THR A 138 8.82 -12.14 -5.74
CA THR A 138 9.11 -13.58 -5.83
C THR A 138 10.60 -13.86 -6.04
N ARG A 139 11.28 -13.03 -6.85
CA ARG A 139 12.73 -13.13 -7.11
C ARG A 139 13.62 -12.41 -6.10
N ARG A 140 13.03 -11.72 -5.11
CA ARG A 140 13.73 -10.87 -4.13
C ARG A 140 14.57 -9.74 -4.75
N GLU A 141 14.07 -9.16 -5.84
CA GLU A 141 14.72 -8.09 -6.60
C GLU A 141 14.16 -6.68 -6.29
N ILE A 142 13.25 -6.57 -5.31
CA ILE A 142 12.77 -5.27 -4.84
C ILE A 142 13.80 -4.67 -3.89
N LEU A 143 14.25 -3.46 -4.20
CA LEU A 143 15.23 -2.72 -3.39
C LEU A 143 14.53 -1.73 -2.46
N PRO A 144 15.13 -1.39 -1.31
CA PRO A 144 14.57 -0.41 -0.36
C PRO A 144 14.19 0.93 -1.01
N ARG A 145 15.04 1.46 -1.90
CA ARG A 145 14.79 2.70 -2.64
C ARG A 145 13.55 2.65 -3.55
N HIS A 146 13.19 1.48 -4.07
CA HIS A 146 11.97 1.33 -4.85
C HIS A 146 10.76 1.56 -3.94
N ILE A 147 10.81 0.98 -2.74
CA ILE A 147 9.74 1.09 -1.76
C ILE A 147 9.60 2.51 -1.21
N ASP A 148 10.71 3.21 -0.96
CA ASP A 148 10.68 4.62 -0.55
C ASP A 148 9.98 5.47 -1.60
N SER A 149 10.43 5.37 -2.86
CA SER A 149 9.84 6.12 -3.97
C SER A 149 8.37 5.80 -4.20
N LEU A 150 7.96 4.54 -4.03
CA LEU A 150 6.55 4.15 -4.11
C LEU A 150 5.73 4.79 -2.98
N ALA A 151 6.23 4.73 -1.74
CA ALA A 151 5.54 5.30 -0.59
C ALA A 151 5.35 6.81 -0.70
N GLU A 152 6.38 7.53 -1.17
CA GLU A 152 6.33 8.97 -1.47
C GLU A 152 5.30 9.27 -2.56
N THR A 153 5.36 8.54 -3.69
CA THR A 153 4.41 8.70 -4.80
C THR A 153 2.97 8.51 -4.35
N ILE A 154 2.70 7.50 -3.51
CA ILE A 154 1.36 7.21 -2.99
C ILE A 154 0.93 8.24 -1.94
N ALA A 155 1.84 8.72 -1.09
CA ALA A 155 1.55 9.79 -0.13
C ALA A 155 1.16 11.10 -0.83
N ASP A 156 1.90 11.48 -1.87
CA ASP A 156 1.62 12.67 -2.68
C ASP A 156 0.32 12.51 -3.45
N PHE A 157 0.12 11.35 -4.10
CA PHE A 157 -1.10 11.03 -4.81
C PHE A 157 -2.31 11.14 -3.89
N HIS A 158 -2.32 10.42 -2.76
CA HIS A 158 -3.41 10.48 -1.80
C HIS A 158 -3.65 11.89 -1.33
N SER A 159 -2.61 12.62 -0.91
CA SER A 159 -2.72 13.99 -0.38
C SER A 159 -3.29 14.98 -1.39
N SER A 160 -3.04 14.77 -2.69
CA SER A 160 -3.53 15.60 -3.78
C SER A 160 -5.00 15.36 -4.15
N LEU A 161 -5.56 14.19 -3.81
CA LEU A 161 -6.94 13.85 -4.16
C LEU A 161 -7.95 14.59 -3.27
N PRO A 162 -9.09 15.03 -3.83
CA PRO A 162 -10.19 15.57 -3.04
C PRO A 162 -10.77 14.48 -2.13
N SER A 163 -11.29 14.92 -0.98
CA SER A 163 -12.12 14.07 -0.12
C SER A 163 -13.47 13.78 -0.77
N THR A 164 -14.10 12.67 -0.39
CA THR A 164 -15.48 12.36 -0.79
C THR A 164 -16.45 13.49 -0.43
N GLU A 165 -17.46 13.69 -1.28
CA GLU A 165 -18.48 14.71 -1.06
C GLU A 165 -19.31 14.43 0.21
N ALA A 166 -19.78 15.51 0.85
CA ALA A 166 -20.68 15.41 1.99
C ALA A 166 -21.97 14.67 1.58
N GLY A 167 -22.35 13.65 2.34
CA GLY A 167 -23.53 12.82 2.05
C GLY A 167 -23.29 11.63 1.12
N SER A 168 -22.14 11.53 0.44
CA SER A 168 -21.79 10.38 -0.39
C SER A 168 -21.74 9.08 0.41
N ALA A 169 -22.35 7.99 -0.08
CA ALA A 169 -22.33 6.69 0.60
C ALA A 169 -20.95 6.00 0.59
N PHE A 170 -19.99 6.50 -0.20
CA PHE A 170 -18.67 5.90 -0.34
C PHE A 170 -17.85 5.96 0.94
N GLY A 171 -17.05 4.92 1.16
CA GLY A 171 -16.25 4.75 2.37
C GLY A 171 -17.04 4.76 3.68
N SER A 172 -18.38 4.66 3.63
CA SER A 172 -19.19 4.55 4.83
C SER A 172 -18.89 3.25 5.56
N THR A 173 -19.05 3.25 6.88
CA THR A 173 -18.86 2.07 7.72
C THR A 173 -19.70 0.88 7.23
N ALA A 174 -20.92 1.14 6.77
CA ALA A 174 -21.80 0.13 6.19
C ALA A 174 -21.29 -0.41 4.83
N ALA A 175 -20.76 0.45 3.96
CA ALA A 175 -20.16 0.03 2.69
C ALA A 175 -18.92 -0.86 2.91
N ILE A 176 -18.03 -0.46 3.83
CA ILE A 176 -16.86 -1.25 4.22
C ILE A 176 -17.30 -2.63 4.72
N ARG A 177 -18.28 -2.67 5.64
CA ARG A 177 -18.85 -3.91 6.16
C ARG A 177 -19.37 -4.80 5.04
N SER A 178 -20.19 -4.25 4.16
CA SER A 178 -20.82 -5.00 3.07
C SER A 178 -19.76 -5.61 2.14
N ALA A 179 -18.76 -4.82 1.71
CA ALA A 179 -17.69 -5.30 0.83
C ALA A 179 -16.88 -6.45 1.44
N VAL A 180 -16.58 -6.36 2.74
CA VAL A 180 -15.84 -7.41 3.47
C VAL A 180 -16.66 -8.69 3.55
N PHE A 181 -17.92 -8.62 4.00
CA PHE A 181 -18.72 -9.82 4.26
C PHE A 181 -19.24 -10.49 2.98
N GLN A 182 -19.48 -9.73 1.91
CA GLN A 182 -19.72 -10.32 0.59
C GLN A 182 -18.52 -11.14 0.10
N SER A 183 -17.29 -10.75 0.45
CA SER A 183 -16.10 -11.53 0.11
C SER A 183 -16.05 -12.86 0.85
N PHE A 184 -16.48 -12.88 2.12
CA PHE A 184 -16.64 -14.11 2.90
C PHE A 184 -17.76 -15.00 2.36
N ASP A 185 -18.93 -14.43 2.02
CA ASP A 185 -20.06 -15.20 1.48
C ASP A 185 -19.65 -15.94 0.19
N ARG A 186 -18.90 -15.26 -0.70
CA ARG A 186 -18.34 -15.88 -1.92
C ARG A 186 -17.30 -16.96 -1.61
N LEU A 187 -16.41 -16.73 -0.65
CA LEU A 187 -15.42 -17.74 -0.24
C LEU A 187 -16.07 -19.00 0.32
N GLN A 188 -17.14 -18.87 1.11
CA GLN A 188 -17.88 -20.01 1.66
C GLN A 188 -18.60 -20.81 0.58
N ALA A 189 -19.02 -20.18 -0.52
CA ALA A 189 -19.61 -20.88 -1.66
C ALA A 189 -18.59 -21.77 -2.40
N VAL A 190 -17.31 -21.38 -2.43
CA VAL A 190 -16.23 -22.10 -3.15
C VAL A 190 -15.51 -23.11 -2.26
N LEU A 191 -15.25 -22.76 -1.00
CA LEU A 191 -14.46 -23.57 -0.05
C LEU A 191 -15.38 -24.40 0.85
N THR A 192 -15.90 -25.50 0.30
CA THR A 192 -16.91 -26.35 0.95
C THR A 192 -16.34 -27.59 1.65
N ASP A 193 -15.02 -27.80 1.63
CA ASP A 193 -14.42 -28.86 2.43
C ASP A 193 -14.45 -28.49 3.92
N GLY A 194 -14.76 -29.47 4.78
CA GLY A 194 -15.07 -29.22 6.19
C GLY A 194 -13.92 -28.64 7.03
N GLU A 195 -12.67 -28.66 6.56
CA GLU A 195 -11.57 -27.95 7.22
C GLU A 195 -11.52 -26.48 6.79
N SER A 196 -11.51 -26.22 5.48
CA SER A 196 -11.49 -24.85 4.94
C SER A 196 -12.71 -24.05 5.40
N GLU A 197 -13.90 -24.67 5.39
CA GLU A 197 -15.14 -24.02 5.84
C GLU A 197 -15.03 -23.57 7.31
N ARG A 198 -14.56 -24.44 8.20
CA ARG A 198 -14.36 -24.10 9.63
C ARG A 198 -13.36 -22.95 9.80
N ARG A 199 -12.27 -22.93 9.03
CA ARG A 199 -11.28 -21.86 9.06
C ARG A 199 -11.87 -20.53 8.58
N VAL A 200 -12.65 -20.53 7.50
CA VAL A 200 -13.32 -19.34 6.98
C VAL A 200 -14.35 -18.80 7.98
N ILE A 201 -15.13 -19.67 8.64
CA ILE A 201 -16.08 -19.26 9.69
C ILE A 201 -15.35 -18.62 10.88
N ALA A 202 -14.27 -19.23 11.35
CA ALA A 202 -13.48 -18.68 12.46
C ALA A 202 -12.88 -17.31 12.10
N LEU A 203 -12.34 -17.19 10.88
CA LEU A 203 -11.78 -15.93 10.37
C LEU A 203 -12.86 -14.85 10.22
N ARG A 204 -14.05 -15.20 9.71
CA ARG A 204 -15.19 -14.29 9.61
C ARG A 204 -15.56 -13.70 10.98
N ARG A 205 -15.65 -14.53 12.02
CA ARG A 205 -15.92 -14.09 13.40
C ARG A 205 -14.83 -13.17 13.94
N ALA A 206 -13.57 -13.50 13.73
CA ALA A 206 -12.46 -12.63 14.13
C ALA A 206 -12.54 -11.26 13.42
N CYS A 207 -12.88 -11.27 12.13
CA CYS A 207 -13.05 -10.05 11.33
C CYS A 207 -14.26 -9.22 11.79
N GLU A 208 -15.35 -9.85 12.24
CA GLU A 208 -16.50 -9.17 12.84
C GLU A 208 -16.15 -8.48 14.16
N THR A 209 -15.42 -9.16 15.04
CA THR A 209 -14.92 -8.56 16.30
C THR A 209 -14.01 -7.38 16.00
N GLU A 210 -13.09 -7.53 15.06
CA GLU A 210 -12.17 -6.47 14.68
C GLU A 210 -12.90 -5.27 14.07
N TYR A 211 -13.82 -5.52 13.14
CA TYR A 211 -14.66 -4.48 12.53
C TYR A 211 -15.44 -3.69 13.60
N ALA A 212 -16.01 -4.37 14.60
CA ALA A 212 -16.73 -3.71 15.68
C ALA A 212 -15.83 -2.72 16.45
N SER A 213 -14.56 -3.10 16.72
CA SER A 213 -13.59 -2.22 17.37
C SER A 213 -13.15 -1.03 16.51
N CYS A 214 -13.24 -1.16 15.18
CA CYS A 214 -12.84 -0.13 14.22
C CYS A 214 -13.99 0.82 13.81
N LYS A 215 -15.25 0.48 14.15
CA LYS A 215 -16.45 1.12 13.61
C LYS A 215 -16.46 2.65 13.73
N GLU A 216 -16.15 3.16 14.91
CA GLU A 216 -16.11 4.60 15.19
C GLU A 216 -14.99 5.31 14.41
N ARG A 217 -13.85 4.63 14.25
CA ARG A 217 -12.70 5.17 13.51
C ARG A 217 -12.97 5.28 12.02
N PHE A 218 -13.69 4.34 11.42
CA PHE A 218 -14.14 4.48 10.03
C PHE A 218 -15.00 5.73 9.83
N ALA A 219 -15.94 5.97 10.74
CA ALA A 219 -16.81 7.16 10.68
C ALA A 219 -15.99 8.44 10.83
N GLN A 220 -15.13 8.51 11.86
CA GLN A 220 -14.25 9.64 12.10
C GLN A 220 -13.34 9.95 10.91
N ARG A 221 -12.79 8.92 10.26
CA ARG A 221 -11.90 9.09 9.11
C ARG A 221 -12.62 9.62 7.89
N ARG A 222 -13.84 9.15 7.64
CA ARG A 222 -14.69 9.68 6.57
C ARG A 222 -15.01 11.15 6.81
N GLU A 223 -15.37 11.54 8.04
CA GLU A 223 -15.63 12.93 8.41
C GLU A 223 -14.38 13.82 8.27
N GLN A 224 -13.20 13.27 8.52
CA GLN A 224 -11.91 13.96 8.38
C GLN A 224 -11.36 13.98 6.95
N GLY A 225 -12.10 13.47 5.95
CA GLY A 225 -11.70 13.52 4.54
C GLY A 225 -10.63 12.51 4.13
N TRP A 226 -10.50 11.39 4.84
CA TRP A 226 -9.56 10.31 4.49
C TRP A 226 -10.12 9.31 3.46
N VAL A 227 -11.38 9.44 3.06
CA VAL A 227 -11.98 8.68 1.95
C VAL A 227 -11.82 9.48 0.67
N ARG A 228 -11.12 8.92 -0.33
CA ARG A 228 -10.71 9.60 -1.57
C ARG A 228 -10.87 8.68 -2.78
N GLU A 229 -10.88 9.22 -4.00
CA GLU A 229 -10.92 8.43 -5.26
C GLU A 229 -9.54 7.83 -5.58
N CYS A 230 -9.14 6.83 -4.81
CA CYS A 230 -7.84 6.18 -4.85
C CYS A 230 -7.63 5.34 -6.13
N HIS A 231 -6.59 4.49 -6.17
CA HIS A 231 -6.37 3.52 -7.25
C HIS A 231 -7.38 2.35 -7.20
N GLY A 232 -7.78 1.93 -6.00
CA GLY A 232 -8.79 0.90 -5.75
C GLY A 232 -8.26 -0.54 -5.73
N ASP A 233 -7.17 -0.80 -6.44
CA ASP A 233 -6.54 -2.14 -6.54
C ASP A 233 -5.00 -2.11 -6.48
N LEU A 234 -4.44 -1.41 -5.50
CA LEU A 234 -2.99 -1.14 -5.37
C LEU A 234 -2.21 -2.34 -4.79
N HIS A 235 -2.30 -3.48 -5.45
CA HIS A 235 -1.55 -4.69 -5.10
C HIS A 235 -0.27 -4.82 -5.96
N LEU A 236 0.72 -5.63 -5.57
CA LEU A 236 2.04 -5.63 -6.25
C LEU A 236 2.00 -6.05 -7.72
N GLY A 237 1.03 -6.87 -8.13
CA GLY A 237 0.80 -7.18 -9.55
C GLY A 237 0.40 -5.99 -10.43
N ASN A 238 -0.13 -4.93 -9.81
CA ASN A 238 -0.59 -3.68 -10.44
C ASN A 238 0.43 -2.54 -10.21
N ILE A 239 1.69 -2.89 -9.96
CA ILE A 239 2.79 -1.94 -9.87
C ILE A 239 3.93 -2.51 -10.72
N ALA A 240 4.49 -1.71 -11.62
CA ALA A 240 5.59 -2.11 -12.49
C ALA A 240 6.81 -1.23 -12.28
N LEU A 241 8.01 -1.82 -12.28
CA LEU A 241 9.27 -1.09 -12.28
C LEU A 241 9.59 -0.61 -13.70
N ILE A 242 9.39 0.68 -13.97
CA ILE A 242 9.63 1.32 -15.25
C ILE A 242 10.77 2.32 -15.07
N GLU A 243 11.85 2.14 -15.83
CA GLU A 243 13.04 3.02 -15.76
C GLU A 243 13.56 3.19 -14.32
N GLY A 244 13.50 2.11 -13.51
CA GLY A 244 13.94 2.09 -12.12
C GLY A 244 12.95 2.67 -11.10
N LYS A 245 11.76 3.13 -11.53
CA LYS A 245 10.72 3.69 -10.64
C LYS A 245 9.49 2.78 -10.59
N PRO A 246 8.92 2.50 -9.41
CA PRO A 246 7.64 1.79 -9.33
C PRO A 246 6.49 2.69 -9.82
N VAL A 247 5.67 2.13 -10.71
CA VAL A 247 4.57 2.83 -11.36
C VAL A 247 3.31 2.00 -11.17
N PRO A 248 2.36 2.45 -10.33
CA PRO A 248 1.03 1.85 -10.24
C PRO A 248 0.27 1.94 -11.57
N PHE A 249 -0.39 0.88 -11.98
CA PHE A 249 -1.18 0.81 -13.20
C PHE A 249 -2.37 -0.15 -13.00
N ASP A 250 -3.37 -0.07 -13.88
CA ASP A 250 -4.57 -0.92 -13.86
C ASP A 250 -5.50 -0.71 -12.65
N GLY A 251 -5.67 0.55 -12.24
CA GLY A 251 -6.66 0.96 -11.24
C GLY A 251 -8.09 0.81 -11.75
N ILE A 252 -9.01 0.52 -10.82
CA ILE A 252 -10.40 0.10 -11.12
C ILE A 252 -11.21 1.24 -11.74
N GLU A 253 -11.58 1.09 -13.01
CA GLU A 253 -12.40 2.06 -13.75
C GLU A 253 -13.91 1.83 -13.59
N PHE A 254 -14.32 0.60 -13.36
CA PHE A 254 -15.71 0.21 -13.57
C PHE A 254 -16.65 0.37 -12.36
N ASP A 255 -16.12 0.31 -11.14
CA ASP A 255 -16.93 0.44 -9.92
C ASP A 255 -16.34 1.52 -9.01
N PRO A 256 -16.96 2.71 -8.92
CA PRO A 256 -16.55 3.78 -8.03
C PRO A 256 -16.44 3.34 -6.57
N ALA A 257 -17.30 2.42 -6.09
CA ALA A 257 -17.28 2.00 -4.70
C ALA A 257 -16.01 1.23 -4.31
N LEU A 258 -15.30 0.66 -5.30
CA LEU A 258 -14.03 -0.05 -5.07
C LEU A 258 -12.82 0.89 -5.03
N ARG A 259 -12.93 2.11 -5.56
CA ARG A 259 -11.85 3.12 -5.56
C ARG A 259 -12.09 4.32 -4.66
N TRP A 260 -13.34 4.65 -4.33
CA TRP A 260 -13.66 5.62 -3.28
C TRP A 260 -13.57 4.98 -1.91
N VAL A 261 -12.33 4.88 -1.42
CA VAL A 261 -11.98 4.13 -0.21
C VAL A 261 -11.17 4.99 0.75
N ASP A 262 -11.10 4.54 1.99
CA ASP A 262 -10.13 5.07 2.95
C ASP A 262 -8.71 4.86 2.41
N VAL A 263 -7.88 5.91 2.40
CA VAL A 263 -6.49 5.82 1.92
C VAL A 263 -5.68 4.76 2.65
N MET A 264 -5.97 4.49 3.93
CA MET A 264 -5.30 3.43 4.69
C MET A 264 -5.71 2.03 4.21
N SER A 265 -6.90 1.88 3.64
CA SER A 265 -7.33 0.63 2.98
C SER A 265 -6.57 0.37 1.67
N GLU A 266 -6.19 1.42 0.95
CA GLU A 266 -5.32 1.32 -0.24
C GLU A 266 -3.88 0.98 0.18
N VAL A 267 -3.31 1.71 1.16
CA VAL A 267 -1.98 1.41 1.73
C VAL A 267 -1.89 -0.03 2.23
N ALA A 268 -2.94 -0.50 2.93
CA ALA A 268 -3.00 -1.87 3.43
C ALA A 268 -2.89 -2.92 2.33
N PHE A 269 -3.31 -2.62 1.09
CA PHE A 269 -3.25 -3.58 0.00
C PHE A 269 -1.80 -3.86 -0.43
N THR A 270 -0.98 -2.81 -0.56
CA THR A 270 0.46 -2.96 -0.82
C THR A 270 1.20 -3.62 0.35
N VAL A 271 0.89 -3.22 1.58
CA VAL A 271 1.48 -3.84 2.79
C VAL A 271 1.14 -5.33 2.85
N MET A 272 -0.11 -5.69 2.58
CA MET A 272 -0.59 -7.08 2.58
C MET A 272 0.18 -7.94 1.58
N ASP A 273 0.34 -7.49 0.32
CA ASP A 273 1.09 -8.26 -0.67
C ASP A 273 2.58 -8.38 -0.28
N LEU A 274 3.22 -7.32 0.23
CA LEU A 274 4.62 -7.41 0.70
C LEU A 274 4.77 -8.44 1.84
N LEU A 275 3.80 -8.54 2.75
CA LEU A 275 3.77 -9.57 3.79
C LEU A 275 3.55 -10.97 3.19
N TYR A 276 2.62 -11.11 2.24
CA TYR A 276 2.36 -12.36 1.53
C TYR A 276 3.63 -12.90 0.83
N TYR A 277 4.37 -12.04 0.14
CA TYR A 277 5.64 -12.39 -0.51
C TYR A 277 6.84 -12.48 0.46
N ARG A 278 6.62 -12.44 1.77
CA ARG A 278 7.66 -12.57 2.82
C ARG A 278 8.73 -11.47 2.80
N HIS A 279 8.29 -10.24 2.52
CA HIS A 279 9.11 -9.01 2.56
C HIS A 279 8.60 -8.06 3.65
N SER A 280 8.50 -8.53 4.90
CA SER A 280 8.00 -7.70 6.01
C SER A 280 8.84 -6.45 6.25
N GLN A 281 10.16 -6.53 6.03
CA GLN A 281 11.06 -5.38 6.10
C GLN A 281 10.64 -4.27 5.13
N LEU A 282 10.30 -4.64 3.89
CA LEU A 282 9.84 -3.69 2.88
C LEU A 282 8.42 -3.20 3.17
N ALA A 283 7.55 -4.06 3.71
CA ALA A 283 6.19 -3.67 4.10
C ALA A 283 6.18 -2.55 5.15
N TYR A 284 7.01 -2.69 6.19
CA TYR A 284 7.10 -1.68 7.24
C TYR A 284 7.94 -0.47 6.85
N ARG A 285 8.88 -0.62 5.90
CA ARG A 285 9.52 0.53 5.24
C ARG A 285 8.51 1.39 4.49
N PHE A 286 7.70 0.77 3.61
CA PHE A 286 6.64 1.42 2.84
C PHE A 286 5.70 2.21 3.77
N LEU A 287 5.16 1.53 4.78
CA LEU A 287 4.21 2.11 5.72
C LEU A 287 4.82 3.29 6.48
N ASN A 288 6.05 3.16 6.99
CA ASN A 288 6.66 4.22 7.78
C ASN A 288 7.04 5.45 6.94
N VAL A 289 7.44 5.29 5.68
CA VAL A 289 7.67 6.42 4.76
C VAL A 289 6.35 7.13 4.46
N TYR A 290 5.29 6.37 4.15
CA TYR A 290 3.95 6.93 3.94
C TYR A 290 3.44 7.72 5.15
N LEU A 291 3.59 7.17 6.36
CA LEU A 291 3.18 7.82 7.61
C LEU A 291 4.00 9.08 7.92
N GLN A 292 5.30 9.07 7.64
CA GLN A 292 6.15 10.25 7.82
C GLN A 292 5.80 11.38 6.85
N ALA A 293 5.41 11.05 5.61
CA ALA A 293 4.94 12.03 4.65
C ALA A 293 3.56 12.60 5.06
N THR A 294 2.57 11.71 5.25
CA THR A 294 1.17 12.11 5.44
C THR A 294 0.80 12.52 6.86
N GLY A 295 1.48 11.98 7.87
CA GLY A 295 1.12 12.12 9.28
C GLY A 295 -0.10 11.29 9.69
N ASP A 296 -0.55 10.37 8.84
CA ASP A 296 -1.76 9.57 9.06
C ASP A 296 -1.58 8.42 10.07
N TYR A 297 -0.98 8.73 11.23
CA TYR A 297 -0.81 7.79 12.33
C TYR A 297 -2.16 7.31 12.90
N ASN A 298 -3.23 8.11 12.73
CA ASN A 298 -4.59 7.74 13.14
C ASN A 298 -5.21 6.65 12.25
N GLY A 299 -4.65 6.37 11.06
CA GLY A 299 -5.07 5.26 10.21
C GLY A 299 -4.50 3.91 10.65
N VAL A 300 -3.32 3.87 11.29
CA VAL A 300 -2.65 2.63 11.71
C VAL A 300 -3.53 1.70 12.57
N PRO A 301 -4.36 2.19 13.51
CA PRO A 301 -5.31 1.34 14.24
C PRO A 301 -6.23 0.48 13.37
N LEU A 302 -6.50 0.90 12.13
CA LEU A 302 -7.35 0.18 11.17
C LEU A 302 -6.55 -0.79 10.28
N LEU A 303 -5.22 -0.73 10.32
CA LEU A 303 -4.37 -1.40 9.34
C LEU A 303 -4.52 -2.92 9.41
N ARG A 304 -4.59 -3.50 10.62
CA ARG A 304 -4.76 -4.96 10.78
C ARG A 304 -6.07 -5.45 10.17
N PHE A 305 -7.16 -4.71 10.36
CA PHE A 305 -8.45 -4.98 9.74
C PHE A 305 -8.34 -4.89 8.21
N TYR A 306 -7.77 -3.82 7.68
CA TYR A 306 -7.67 -3.64 6.23
C TYR A 306 -6.74 -4.65 5.57
N ILE A 307 -5.61 -5.03 6.19
CA ILE A 307 -4.75 -6.10 5.66
C ILE A 307 -5.52 -7.41 5.62
N ALA A 308 -6.23 -7.77 6.69
CA ALA A 308 -7.03 -8.99 6.72
C ALA A 308 -8.14 -8.97 5.66
N TYR A 309 -8.85 -7.85 5.52
CA TYR A 309 -9.85 -7.65 4.47
C TYR A 309 -9.25 -7.82 3.07
N ARG A 310 -8.14 -7.15 2.75
CA ARG A 310 -7.50 -7.26 1.44
C ARG A 310 -6.97 -8.66 1.16
N ALA A 311 -6.45 -9.35 2.18
CA ALA A 311 -6.06 -10.75 2.08
C ALA A 311 -7.27 -11.65 1.78
N VAL A 312 -8.42 -11.44 2.44
CA VAL A 312 -9.69 -12.16 2.14
C VAL A 312 -10.15 -11.89 0.71
N VAL A 313 -10.06 -10.65 0.22
CA VAL A 313 -10.36 -10.33 -1.19
C VAL A 313 -9.44 -11.12 -2.13
N ARG A 314 -8.13 -11.18 -1.88
CA ARG A 314 -7.20 -11.96 -2.71
C ARG A 314 -7.40 -13.46 -2.62
N ALA A 315 -7.79 -13.96 -1.45
CA ALA A 315 -8.22 -15.35 -1.28
C ALA A 315 -9.44 -15.65 -2.16
N MET A 316 -10.48 -14.81 -2.08
CA MET A 316 -11.70 -14.92 -2.89
C MET A 316 -11.39 -14.93 -4.39
N VAL A 317 -10.56 -13.99 -4.87
CA VAL A 317 -10.15 -13.93 -6.28
C VAL A 317 -9.41 -15.20 -6.69
N SER A 318 -8.55 -15.74 -5.83
CA SER A 318 -7.80 -16.97 -6.11
C SER A 318 -8.72 -18.19 -6.13
N ALA A 319 -9.73 -18.25 -5.24
CA ALA A 319 -10.74 -19.30 -5.21
C ALA A 319 -11.59 -19.29 -6.50
N ILE A 320 -12.13 -18.14 -6.90
CA ILE A 320 -12.90 -17.98 -8.14
C ILE A 320 -12.05 -18.38 -9.36
N ARG A 321 -10.77 -18.00 -9.37
CA ARG A 321 -9.86 -18.39 -10.44
C ARG A 321 -9.74 -19.92 -10.51
N ALA A 322 -9.63 -20.62 -9.39
CA ALA A 322 -9.49 -22.08 -9.37
C ALA A 322 -10.68 -22.83 -9.99
N GLU A 323 -11.88 -22.26 -9.96
CA GLU A 323 -13.11 -22.85 -10.55
C GLU A 323 -13.16 -22.75 -12.09
N GLN A 324 -12.27 -21.98 -12.72
CA GLN A 324 -12.27 -21.84 -14.18
C GLN A 324 -11.94 -23.17 -14.86
N MET A 325 -12.91 -23.69 -15.62
CA MET A 325 -12.82 -25.00 -16.29
C MET A 325 -11.63 -25.13 -17.26
N SER A 326 -11.17 -24.02 -17.84
CA SER A 326 -10.09 -23.98 -18.83
C SER A 326 -8.67 -23.90 -18.24
N LEU A 327 -8.52 -23.81 -16.91
CA LEU A 327 -7.19 -23.75 -16.31
C LEU A 327 -6.52 -25.14 -16.25
N PRO A 328 -5.22 -25.25 -16.58
CA PRO A 328 -4.52 -26.51 -16.41
C PRO A 328 -4.33 -26.82 -14.91
N GLU A 329 -4.31 -28.10 -14.53
CA GLU A 329 -4.36 -28.55 -13.12
C GLU A 329 -3.31 -27.90 -12.21
N HIS A 330 -2.06 -27.75 -12.66
CA HIS A 330 -1.02 -27.06 -11.88
C HIS A 330 -1.39 -25.60 -11.51
N ALA A 331 -2.11 -24.90 -12.39
CA ALA A 331 -2.54 -23.52 -12.17
C ALA A 331 -3.73 -23.45 -11.20
N LYS A 332 -4.64 -24.44 -11.26
CA LYS A 332 -5.71 -24.59 -10.26
C LYS A 332 -5.14 -24.89 -8.87
N ALA A 333 -4.23 -25.86 -8.77
CA ALA A 333 -3.55 -26.21 -7.53
C ALA A 333 -2.83 -25.00 -6.92
N LYS A 334 -2.13 -24.21 -7.76
CA LYS A 334 -1.52 -22.95 -7.33
C LYS A 334 -2.54 -21.95 -6.82
N ALA A 335 -3.65 -21.73 -7.52
CA ALA A 335 -4.68 -20.79 -7.11
C ALA A 335 -5.33 -21.18 -5.76
N ILE A 336 -5.53 -22.47 -5.51
CA ILE A 336 -6.00 -22.98 -4.21
C ILE A 336 -4.96 -22.76 -3.11
N ALA A 337 -3.67 -23.01 -3.40
CA ALA A 337 -2.59 -22.76 -2.45
C ALA A 337 -2.50 -21.26 -2.11
N ASP A 338 -2.51 -20.39 -3.12
CA ASP A 338 -2.50 -18.94 -2.95
C ASP A 338 -3.71 -18.49 -2.10
N CYS A 339 -4.91 -19.05 -2.35
CA CYS A 339 -6.10 -18.80 -1.54
C CYS A 339 -5.88 -19.13 -0.05
N ARG A 340 -5.35 -20.32 0.25
CA ARG A 340 -5.07 -20.75 1.62
C ARG A 340 -4.04 -19.85 2.31
N ASP A 341 -2.98 -19.50 1.61
CA ASP A 341 -1.92 -18.63 2.15
C ASP A 341 -2.44 -17.23 2.50
N PHE A 342 -3.34 -16.66 1.68
CA PHE A 342 -4.00 -15.39 2.01
C PHE A 342 -4.91 -15.50 3.24
N LEU A 343 -5.65 -16.61 3.41
CA LEU A 343 -6.46 -16.83 4.61
C LEU A 343 -5.60 -16.97 5.87
N VAL A 344 -4.43 -17.62 5.76
CA VAL A 344 -3.45 -17.69 6.86
C VAL A 344 -2.94 -16.30 7.21
N LEU A 345 -2.54 -15.50 6.22
CA LEU A 345 -2.10 -14.12 6.44
C LEU A 345 -3.18 -13.28 7.15
N ALA A 346 -4.43 -13.39 6.71
CA ALA A 346 -5.55 -12.69 7.34
C ALA A 346 -5.72 -13.11 8.81
N ALA A 347 -5.67 -14.41 9.11
CA ALA A 347 -5.76 -14.93 10.47
C ALA A 347 -4.60 -14.45 11.36
N GLU A 348 -3.36 -14.46 10.84
CA GLU A 348 -2.20 -13.91 11.55
C GLU A 348 -2.39 -12.43 11.89
N ARG A 349 -2.93 -11.64 10.96
CA ARG A 349 -3.15 -10.20 11.18
C ARG A 349 -4.24 -9.89 12.20
N LEU A 350 -5.23 -10.76 12.34
CA LEU A 350 -6.29 -10.65 13.35
C LEU A 350 -5.92 -11.33 14.69
N GLY A 351 -4.70 -11.87 14.80
CA GLY A 351 -4.18 -12.43 16.03
C GLY A 351 -3.88 -11.38 17.10
N GLN A 352 -3.50 -11.85 18.30
CA GLN A 352 -3.08 -10.99 19.39
C GLN A 352 -1.64 -10.53 19.20
N TYR A 353 -1.41 -9.23 19.34
CA TYR A 353 -0.07 -8.61 19.30
C TYR A 353 0.31 -8.13 20.69
N ARG A 354 1.58 -8.28 21.03
CA ARG A 354 2.18 -7.71 22.24
C ARG A 354 3.02 -6.49 21.83
N PRO A 355 2.45 -5.28 21.84
CA PRO A 355 3.19 -4.09 21.48
C PRO A 355 4.28 -3.81 22.50
N ALA A 356 5.28 -3.03 22.09
CA ALA A 356 6.29 -2.48 22.98
C ALA A 356 6.56 -1.01 22.64
N LEU A 357 7.08 -0.26 23.62
CA LEU A 357 7.54 1.11 23.46
C LEU A 357 9.07 1.16 23.52
N ILE A 358 9.67 1.64 22.44
CA ILE A 358 11.11 1.83 22.31
C ILE A 358 11.38 3.32 22.15
N ILE A 359 12.27 3.88 22.96
CA ILE A 359 12.77 5.24 22.76
C ILE A 359 14.26 5.20 22.43
N THR A 360 14.71 6.06 21.52
CA THR A 360 16.15 6.23 21.26
C THR A 360 16.76 7.21 22.26
N TYR A 361 18.03 7.05 22.58
CA TYR A 361 18.78 7.96 23.44
C TYR A 361 20.14 8.25 22.82
N GLY A 362 20.43 9.52 22.57
CA GLY A 362 21.74 9.95 22.09
C GLY A 362 21.74 11.23 21.27
N LEU A 363 22.94 11.77 21.08
CA LEU A 363 23.17 13.05 20.40
C LEU A 363 22.90 12.98 18.89
N PRO A 364 22.69 14.12 18.21
CA PRO A 364 22.66 14.15 16.74
C PRO A 364 23.93 13.52 16.14
N GLY A 365 23.79 12.80 15.02
CA GLY A 365 24.90 12.09 14.37
C GLY A 365 25.26 10.73 14.98
N SER A 366 24.64 10.32 16.09
CA SER A 366 24.94 9.03 16.74
C SER A 366 24.37 7.79 16.02
N GLY A 367 23.50 8.00 15.03
CA GLY A 367 22.87 6.91 14.27
C GLY A 367 21.53 6.41 14.83
N LYS A 368 20.84 7.21 15.66
CA LYS A 368 19.48 6.90 16.15
C LYS A 368 18.52 6.55 15.02
N THR A 369 18.47 7.38 13.97
CA THR A 369 17.60 7.16 12.82
C THR A 369 17.99 5.91 12.02
N THR A 370 19.29 5.61 11.91
CA THR A 370 19.78 4.36 11.32
C THR A 370 19.30 3.15 12.12
N PHE A 371 19.45 3.18 13.46
CA PHE A 371 18.91 2.13 14.32
C PHE A 371 17.40 2.00 14.17
N ALA A 372 16.67 3.11 14.25
CA ALA A 372 15.22 3.12 14.17
C ALA A 372 14.72 2.58 12.82
N GLN A 373 15.46 2.83 11.73
CA GLN A 373 15.18 2.25 10.41
C GLN A 373 15.36 0.73 10.41
N THR A 374 16.47 0.21 10.92
CA THR A 374 16.67 -1.24 11.00
C THR A 374 15.64 -1.88 11.96
N ALA A 375 15.33 -1.22 13.07
CA ALA A 375 14.41 -1.71 14.09
C ALA A 375 12.97 -1.77 13.59
N LEU A 376 12.47 -0.75 12.88
CA LEU A 376 11.11 -0.78 12.33
C LEU A 376 10.92 -1.91 11.33
N GLU A 377 11.95 -2.20 10.53
CA GLU A 377 11.95 -3.24 9.50
C GLU A 377 11.99 -4.65 10.12
N ARG A 378 12.78 -4.84 11.18
CA ARG A 378 12.89 -6.13 11.90
C ARG A 378 11.73 -6.42 12.83
N LEU A 379 11.27 -5.41 13.56
CA LEU A 379 10.28 -5.55 14.63
C LEU A 379 8.85 -5.27 14.17
N GLN A 380 8.65 -4.94 12.89
CA GLN A 380 7.33 -4.61 12.36
C GLN A 380 6.71 -3.44 13.15
N ALA A 381 7.51 -2.39 13.39
CA ALA A 381 7.16 -1.29 14.28
C ALA A 381 6.84 0.00 13.51
N ILE A 382 6.15 0.92 14.18
CA ILE A 382 5.91 2.27 13.68
C ILE A 382 6.87 3.25 14.35
N ARG A 383 7.61 3.99 13.52
CA ARG A 383 8.53 5.03 13.94
C ARG A 383 7.83 6.39 13.93
N ILE A 384 7.96 7.11 15.03
CA ILE A 384 7.58 8.51 15.14
C ILE A 384 8.88 9.32 15.30
N ARG A 385 9.19 10.19 14.33
CA ARG A 385 10.41 11.02 14.35
C ARG A 385 10.09 12.39 14.93
N SER A 386 10.84 12.78 15.96
CA SER A 386 10.69 14.09 16.59
C SER A 386 10.88 15.26 15.62
N ASP A 387 11.89 15.21 14.75
CA ASP A 387 12.16 16.29 13.78
C ASP A 387 11.03 16.45 12.75
N VAL A 388 10.46 15.34 12.26
CA VAL A 388 9.33 15.35 11.32
C VAL A 388 8.07 15.91 11.99
N GLU A 389 7.73 15.42 13.19
CA GLU A 389 6.53 15.88 13.90
C GLU A 389 6.67 17.31 14.41
N ARG A 390 7.89 17.75 14.74
CA ARG A 390 8.19 19.15 15.02
C ARG A 390 7.87 20.01 13.81
N LYS A 391 8.44 19.72 12.64
CA LYS A 391 8.15 20.46 11.40
C LYS A 391 6.65 20.50 11.08
N ARG A 392 5.97 19.35 11.20
CA ARG A 392 4.52 19.22 11.03
C ARG A 392 3.71 20.14 11.95
N LEU A 393 4.08 20.24 13.24
CA LEU A 393 3.42 21.13 14.21
C LEU A 393 3.53 22.62 13.87
N PHE A 394 4.49 22.99 13.04
CA PHE A 394 4.72 24.36 12.57
C PHE A 394 4.35 24.55 11.08
N GLY A 395 3.67 23.58 10.46
CA GLY A 395 3.19 23.67 9.07
C GLY A 395 4.28 23.50 8.00
N LEU A 396 5.44 22.96 8.38
CA LEU A 396 6.56 22.70 7.46
C LEU A 396 6.49 21.27 6.93
N ALA A 397 6.92 21.07 5.68
CA ALA A 397 7.12 19.74 5.13
C ALA A 397 8.26 19.00 5.87
N PRO A 398 8.29 17.66 5.90
CA PRO A 398 9.27 16.89 6.68
C PRO A 398 10.75 17.22 6.39
N LEU A 399 11.07 17.61 5.15
CA LEU A 399 12.43 17.97 4.70
C LEU A 399 12.61 19.48 4.48
N ALA A 400 11.60 20.30 4.75
CA ALA A 400 11.73 21.75 4.60
C ALA A 400 12.67 22.32 5.66
N ASP A 401 13.49 23.29 5.27
CA ASP A 401 14.39 24.02 6.17
C ASP A 401 13.59 24.89 7.15
N SER A 402 13.82 24.71 8.46
CA SER A 402 13.15 25.51 9.47
C SER A 402 13.63 26.94 9.60
N ASP A 403 14.81 27.30 9.05
CA ASP A 403 15.29 28.69 9.00
C ASP A 403 14.40 29.58 8.12
N SER A 404 13.58 28.96 7.25
CA SER A 404 12.56 29.65 6.47
C SER A 404 11.31 30.06 7.28
N HIS A 405 11.19 29.60 8.53
CA HIS A 405 10.05 29.87 9.40
C HIS A 405 10.31 31.09 10.30
N ALA A 406 9.30 31.94 10.49
CA ALA A 406 9.41 33.18 11.27
C ALA A 406 9.62 32.98 12.78
N GLY A 407 9.74 31.75 13.28
CA GLY A 407 9.87 31.43 14.71
C GLY A 407 10.80 30.24 14.98
N ASN A 408 11.37 30.20 16.18
CA ASN A 408 12.29 29.12 16.57
C ASN A 408 11.52 27.85 16.97
N ILE A 409 11.47 26.87 16.07
CA ILE A 409 10.79 25.59 16.30
C ILE A 409 11.51 24.69 17.33
N TYR A 410 12.68 25.09 17.83
CA TYR A 410 13.52 24.39 18.80
C TYR A 410 13.54 25.03 20.20
N ASP A 411 12.75 26.07 20.44
CA ASP A 411 12.64 26.66 21.77
C ASP A 411 12.06 25.66 22.81
N ALA A 412 12.09 26.03 24.10
CA ALA A 412 11.62 25.17 25.18
C ALA A 412 10.13 24.83 25.06
N ASN A 413 9.29 25.76 24.58
CA ASN A 413 7.86 25.54 24.43
C ASN A 413 7.55 24.62 23.23
N ALA A 414 8.20 24.87 22.09
CA ALA A 414 8.13 24.05 20.90
C ALA A 414 8.59 22.61 21.16
N THR A 415 9.66 22.45 21.94
CA THR A 415 10.15 21.13 22.37
C THR A 415 9.13 20.43 23.27
N ARG A 416 8.54 21.11 24.26
CA ARG A 416 7.46 20.53 25.08
C ARG A 416 6.25 20.10 24.23
N ARG A 417 5.81 20.94 23.28
CA ARG A 417 4.71 20.63 22.37
C ARG A 417 5.02 19.41 21.51
N THR A 418 6.23 19.32 20.97
CA THR A 418 6.71 18.18 20.18
C THR A 418 6.65 16.89 20.99
N TYR A 419 7.26 16.85 22.18
CA TYR A 419 7.25 15.65 23.02
C TYR A 419 5.84 15.25 23.50
N SER A 420 4.96 16.22 23.78
CA SER A 420 3.55 15.93 24.07
C SER A 420 2.83 15.31 22.88
N GLN A 421 3.12 15.76 21.66
CA GLN A 421 2.56 15.17 20.43
C GLN A 421 3.09 13.75 20.20
N LEU A 422 4.41 13.53 20.35
CA LEU A 422 5.01 12.19 20.27
C LEU A 422 4.36 11.24 21.28
N HIS A 423 4.20 11.68 22.52
CA HIS A 423 3.56 10.90 23.58
C HIS A 423 2.09 10.56 23.25
N LYS A 424 1.32 11.52 22.72
CA LYS A 424 -0.08 11.30 22.29
C LYS A 424 -0.15 10.26 21.16
N LEU A 425 0.71 10.39 20.15
CA LEU A 425 0.77 9.44 19.04
C LEU A 425 1.18 8.04 19.52
N SER A 426 2.20 7.94 20.36
CA SER A 426 2.63 6.68 20.98
C SER A 426 1.48 6.01 21.74
N ARG A 427 0.74 6.74 22.58
CA ARG A 427 -0.40 6.20 23.32
C ARG A 427 -1.45 5.59 22.38
N ASN A 428 -1.84 6.33 21.35
CA ASN A 428 -2.87 5.89 20.41
C ASN A 428 -2.46 4.61 19.66
N LEU A 429 -1.20 4.53 19.24
CA LEU A 429 -0.67 3.35 18.54
C LEU A 429 -0.53 2.14 19.48
N LEU A 430 0.03 2.32 20.68
CA LEU A 430 0.19 1.26 21.68
C LEU A 430 -1.15 0.66 22.09
N ALA A 431 -2.18 1.50 22.29
CA ALA A 431 -3.54 1.07 22.64
C ALA A 431 -4.19 0.14 21.60
N THR A 432 -3.61 0.06 20.39
CA THR A 432 -4.13 -0.75 19.27
C THR A 432 -3.24 -1.94 18.94
N GLY A 433 -2.26 -2.24 19.81
CA GLY A 433 -1.37 -3.38 19.65
C GLY A 433 -0.16 -3.13 18.76
N THR A 434 0.15 -1.86 18.47
CA THR A 434 1.28 -1.49 17.59
C THR A 434 2.56 -1.23 18.39
N THR A 435 3.67 -1.88 18.03
CA THR A 435 4.99 -1.55 18.57
C THR A 435 5.45 -0.18 18.06
N VAL A 436 5.89 0.69 18.96
CA VAL A 436 6.26 2.09 18.65
C VAL A 436 7.73 2.34 18.94
N ILE A 437 8.41 2.96 17.98
CA ILE A 437 9.76 3.52 18.14
C ILE A 437 9.65 5.04 18.11
N VAL A 438 10.03 5.71 19.19
CA VAL A 438 10.11 7.17 19.24
C VAL A 438 11.56 7.58 18.96
N ASP A 439 11.81 8.03 17.73
CA ASP A 439 13.12 8.49 17.26
C ASP A 439 13.30 9.97 17.62
N ALA A 440 13.87 10.18 18.81
CA ALA A 440 14.19 11.49 19.37
C ALA A 440 15.49 11.44 20.20
N ALA A 441 16.01 12.60 20.59
CA ALA A 441 17.27 12.66 21.34
C ALA A 441 17.14 12.15 22.78
N PHE A 442 16.02 12.42 23.45
CA PHE A 442 15.70 12.01 24.84
C PHE A 442 16.81 12.34 25.85
N LEU A 443 17.37 13.54 25.75
CA LEU A 443 18.54 13.94 26.54
C LEU A 443 18.21 14.19 28.02
N LYS A 444 16.96 14.48 28.36
CA LYS A 444 16.52 14.77 29.72
C LYS A 444 15.78 13.59 30.35
N GLN A 445 15.97 13.41 31.64
CA GLN A 445 15.35 12.35 32.42
C GLN A 445 13.83 12.52 32.50
N ASP A 446 13.32 13.76 32.63
CA ASP A 446 11.88 14.02 32.68
C ASP A 446 11.16 13.64 31.38
N GLU A 447 11.81 13.84 30.23
CA GLU A 447 11.33 13.39 28.92
C GLU A 447 11.25 11.85 28.86
N ARG A 448 12.29 11.14 29.30
CA ARG A 448 12.34 9.67 29.30
C ARG A 448 11.32 9.06 30.26
N GLU A 449 11.20 9.64 31.45
CA GLU A 449 10.28 9.20 32.50
C GLU A 449 8.83 9.23 32.04
N ARG A 450 8.40 10.26 31.28
CA ARG A 450 7.05 10.33 30.71
C ARG A 450 6.73 9.13 29.81
N PHE A 451 7.67 8.70 28.97
CA PHE A 451 7.46 7.54 28.09
C PHE A 451 7.56 6.22 28.86
N ARG A 452 8.39 6.14 29.90
CA ARG A 452 8.38 4.98 30.82
C ARG A 452 7.04 4.84 31.52
N GLN A 453 6.47 5.95 32.01
CA GLN A 453 5.14 5.97 32.63
C GLN A 453 4.05 5.56 31.63
N LEU A 454 4.10 6.07 30.40
CA LEU A 454 3.19 5.64 29.34
C LEU A 454 3.22 4.13 29.11
N ALA A 455 4.42 3.55 29.01
CA ALA A 455 4.56 2.11 28.84
C ALA A 455 3.99 1.32 30.03
N HIS A 456 4.18 1.83 31.25
CA HIS A 456 3.61 1.24 32.46
C HIS A 456 2.07 1.30 32.45
N GLU A 457 1.48 2.45 32.12
CA GLU A 457 0.03 2.62 32.02
C GLU A 457 -0.62 1.73 30.95
N MET A 458 0.10 1.48 29.85
CA MET A 458 -0.36 0.62 28.76
C MET A 458 -0.01 -0.86 29.00
N THR A 459 0.70 -1.18 30.08
CA THR A 459 1.18 -2.54 30.41
C THR A 459 1.98 -3.15 29.25
N VAL A 460 2.93 -2.38 28.70
CA VAL A 460 3.80 -2.81 27.60
C VAL A 460 5.28 -2.77 27.99
N PRO A 461 6.13 -3.63 27.39
CA PRO A 461 7.58 -3.51 27.52
C PRO A 461 8.07 -2.11 27.16
N PHE A 462 9.02 -1.60 27.94
CA PHE A 462 9.72 -0.33 27.69
C PHE A 462 11.22 -0.57 27.55
N VAL A 463 11.81 -0.04 26.48
CA VAL A 463 13.25 -0.15 26.22
C VAL A 463 13.82 1.20 25.80
N ILE A 464 14.97 1.56 26.39
CA ILE A 464 15.80 2.69 25.95
C ILE A 464 16.92 2.13 25.07
N VAL A 465 17.05 2.66 23.86
CA VAL A 465 18.15 2.31 22.96
C VAL A 465 19.17 3.42 22.96
N ALA A 466 20.29 3.19 23.64
CA ALA A 466 21.38 4.15 23.76
C ALA A 466 22.39 3.99 22.63
N MET A 467 22.70 5.09 21.93
CA MET A 467 23.70 5.09 20.87
C MET A 467 25.05 5.53 21.43
N ARG A 468 26.05 4.64 21.37
CA ARG A 468 27.43 4.95 21.77
C ARG A 468 28.28 5.21 20.52
N VAL A 469 28.79 6.44 20.42
CA VAL A 469 29.64 6.89 19.30
C VAL A 469 30.64 7.92 19.80
N ALA A 470 31.91 7.77 19.43
CA ALA A 470 32.96 8.75 19.70
C ALA A 470 32.61 10.15 19.13
N THR A 471 32.94 11.20 19.88
CA THR A 471 32.61 12.60 19.51
C THR A 471 33.19 13.00 18.15
N THR A 472 34.35 12.48 17.78
CA THR A 472 34.99 12.71 16.47
C THR A 472 34.11 12.22 15.32
N ILE A 473 33.50 11.03 15.47
CA ILE A 473 32.58 10.45 14.47
C ILE A 473 31.27 11.24 14.41
N LEU A 474 30.75 11.70 15.55
CA LEU A 474 29.55 12.56 15.58
C LEU A 474 29.74 13.82 14.74
N ARG A 475 30.87 14.52 14.94
CA ARG A 475 31.19 15.75 14.21
C ARG A 475 31.31 15.47 12.70
N ALA A 476 32.05 14.44 12.31
CA ALA A 476 32.21 14.06 10.90
C ALA A 476 30.86 13.77 10.21
N ARG A 477 29.97 13.03 10.87
CA ARG A 477 28.63 12.68 10.33
C ARG A 477 27.69 13.88 10.24
N ILE A 478 27.80 14.85 11.14
CA ILE A 478 27.02 16.08 11.04
C ILE A 478 27.47 16.89 9.83
N THR A 479 28.79 17.10 9.68
CA THR A 479 29.36 17.84 8.54
C THR A 479 28.99 17.19 7.20
N GLN A 480 29.07 15.86 7.10
CA GLN A 480 28.66 15.16 5.88
C GLN A 480 27.17 15.37 5.56
N ARG A 481 26.27 15.19 6.54
CA ARG A 481 24.83 15.35 6.29
C ARG A 481 24.44 16.77 5.89
N GLN A 482 25.08 17.79 6.46
CA GLN A 482 24.85 19.17 6.06
C GLN A 482 25.20 19.42 4.59
N SER A 483 26.20 18.73 4.04
CA SER A 483 26.55 18.83 2.62
C SER A 483 25.55 18.15 1.68
N GLU A 484 24.76 17.18 2.18
CA GLU A 484 23.82 16.39 1.37
C GLU A 484 22.38 16.93 1.40
N SER A 485 22.02 17.82 2.34
CA SER A 485 20.70 18.48 2.48
C SER A 485 19.48 17.55 2.33
N ASN A 486 19.59 16.29 2.78
CA ASN A 486 18.60 15.23 2.54
C ASN A 486 17.99 14.63 3.84
N ASP A 487 18.22 15.26 5.00
CA ASP A 487 17.74 14.78 6.31
C ASP A 487 16.80 15.81 6.95
N ALA A 488 15.83 15.31 7.72
CA ALA A 488 14.91 16.15 8.49
C ALA A 488 15.60 16.83 9.69
N SER A 489 16.75 16.29 10.14
CA SER A 489 17.52 16.78 11.29
C SER A 489 18.45 17.93 10.90
N GLU A 490 18.30 19.09 11.53
CA GLU A 490 19.04 20.33 11.22
C GLU A 490 20.17 20.65 12.21
N ALA A 491 20.54 19.68 13.06
CA ALA A 491 21.58 19.90 14.07
C ALA A 491 22.97 20.09 13.45
N ASP A 492 23.55 21.28 13.65
CA ASP A 492 24.93 21.61 13.30
C ASP A 492 25.92 21.28 14.44
N LEU A 493 27.19 21.67 14.27
CA LEU A 493 28.23 21.45 15.28
C LEU A 493 28.01 22.28 16.56
N ALA A 494 27.44 23.49 16.46
CA ALA A 494 27.15 24.31 17.64
C ALA A 494 25.98 23.74 18.45
N VAL A 495 24.95 23.24 17.76
CA VAL A 495 23.83 22.50 18.34
C VAL A 495 24.33 21.21 19.01
N LEU A 496 25.27 20.48 18.41
CA LEU A 496 25.87 19.30 19.04
C LEU A 496 26.50 19.65 20.39
N GLU A 497 27.31 20.70 20.46
CA GLU A 497 27.99 21.12 21.69
C GLU A 497 26.99 21.57 22.77
N LEU A 498 25.95 22.32 22.38
CA LEU A 498 24.87 22.71 23.29
C LEU A 498 24.12 21.50 23.86
N LEU A 499 23.85 20.50 23.02
CA LEU A 499 23.13 19.29 23.43
C LEU A 499 24.00 18.36 24.29
N GLN A 500 25.31 18.31 24.04
CA GLN A 500 26.26 17.60 24.91
C GLN A 500 26.23 18.14 26.35
N ALA A 501 26.22 19.46 26.51
CA ALA A 501 26.16 20.09 27.83
C ALA A 501 24.82 19.84 28.55
N LYS A 502 23.75 19.53 27.82
CA LYS A 502 22.39 19.31 28.35
C LYS A 502 22.03 17.83 28.51
N GLN A 503 22.93 16.92 28.16
CA GLN A 503 22.68 15.49 28.23
C GLN A 503 22.74 14.98 29.67
N GLU A 504 21.62 14.50 30.19
CA GLU A 504 21.52 13.90 31.52
C GLU A 504 21.78 12.39 31.42
N ALA A 505 22.64 11.88 32.31
CA ALA A 505 22.99 10.46 32.37
C ALA A 505 21.77 9.56 32.62
N LEU A 506 21.86 8.31 32.16
CA LEU A 506 20.85 7.28 32.46
C LEU A 506 20.97 6.88 33.94
N SER A 507 19.88 6.97 34.68
CA SER A 507 19.76 6.49 36.05
C SER A 507 19.89 4.96 36.13
N PRO A 508 20.18 4.36 37.31
CA PRO A 508 20.27 2.90 37.46
C PRO A 508 19.00 2.15 37.01
N VAL A 509 17.83 2.73 37.23
CA VAL A 509 16.54 2.16 36.80
C VAL A 509 16.43 2.17 35.27
N GLU A 510 16.89 3.23 34.61
CA GLU A 510 16.90 3.33 33.16
C GLU A 510 17.92 2.37 32.53
N GLN A 511 19.10 2.23 33.15
CA GLN A 511 20.15 1.32 32.69
C GLN A 511 19.68 -0.13 32.63
N ALA A 512 18.86 -0.57 33.59
CA ALA A 512 18.25 -1.91 33.60
C ALA A 512 17.33 -2.17 32.40
N ARG A 513 16.80 -1.12 31.76
CA ARG A 513 15.95 -1.18 30.56
C ARG A 513 16.65 -0.66 29.31
N THR A 514 17.98 -0.52 29.36
CA THR A 514 18.77 0.04 28.25
C THR A 514 19.51 -1.03 27.46
N VAL A 515 19.47 -0.88 26.13
CA VAL A 515 20.35 -1.59 25.19
C VAL A 515 21.28 -0.57 24.54
N GLU A 516 22.58 -0.79 24.66
CA GLU A 516 23.58 0.02 23.96
C GLU A 516 23.86 -0.59 22.59
N PHE A 517 23.89 0.25 21.56
CA PHE A 517 24.39 -0.10 20.23
C PHE A 517 25.61 0.77 19.91
N ALA A 518 26.69 0.12 19.48
CA ALA A 518 27.88 0.81 18.98
C ALA A 518 27.76 1.01 17.46
N ASN A 519 27.96 2.23 16.99
CA ASN A 519 27.81 2.57 15.57
C ASN A 519 29.11 3.18 15.01
N GLU A 520 30.21 2.42 15.11
CA GLU A 520 31.58 2.89 14.76
C GLU A 520 32.20 2.12 13.56
N GLU A 521 32.00 0.80 13.41
CA GLU A 521 32.64 0.02 12.34
C GLU A 521 31.71 -0.98 11.61
N ALA A 522 31.13 -1.97 12.31
CA ALA A 522 30.36 -3.07 11.69
C ALA A 522 28.90 -2.69 11.30
N GLY A 523 28.46 -1.48 11.66
CA GLY A 523 27.08 -1.03 11.49
C GLY A 523 26.09 -1.68 12.47
N ILE A 524 24.99 -0.98 12.73
CA ILE A 524 23.95 -1.40 13.71
C ILE A 524 23.31 -2.75 13.35
N GLU A 525 23.26 -3.11 12.07
CA GLU A 525 22.68 -4.37 11.61
C GLU A 525 23.45 -5.60 12.07
N ALA A 526 24.78 -5.47 12.23
CA ALA A 526 25.68 -6.56 12.59
C ALA A 526 25.83 -6.77 14.11
N ASP A 527 25.25 -5.89 14.95
CA ASP A 527 25.33 -5.98 16.42
C ASP A 527 24.38 -7.06 16.98
N VAL A 528 24.76 -8.33 16.77
CA VAL A 528 23.98 -9.51 17.20
C VAL A 528 23.70 -9.48 18.70
N SER A 529 24.62 -8.99 19.52
CA SER A 529 24.46 -8.90 20.98
C SER A 529 23.37 -7.88 21.36
N GLY A 530 23.43 -6.67 20.79
CA GLY A 530 22.43 -5.64 20.99
C GLY A 530 21.03 -6.11 20.58
N TRP A 531 20.90 -6.74 19.41
CA TRP A 531 19.61 -7.29 18.95
C TRP A 531 19.07 -8.41 19.84
N LYS A 532 19.93 -9.32 20.33
CA LYS A 532 19.53 -10.36 21.28
C LYS A 532 19.02 -9.76 22.60
N LYS A 533 19.74 -8.78 23.15
CA LYS A 533 19.35 -8.09 24.40
C LYS A 533 18.04 -7.33 24.21
N LEU A 534 17.87 -6.64 23.08
CA LEU A 534 16.64 -5.95 22.74
C LEU A 534 15.45 -6.92 22.69
N ASN A 535 15.57 -8.02 21.93
CA ASN A 535 14.51 -9.02 21.86
C ASN A 535 14.17 -9.62 23.23
N HIS A 536 15.19 -9.88 24.06
CA HIS A 536 14.96 -10.35 25.43
C HIS A 536 14.11 -9.36 26.24
N LEU A 537 14.49 -8.08 26.27
CA LEU A 537 13.74 -7.05 26.99
C LEU A 537 12.32 -6.86 26.45
N LEU A 538 12.12 -6.96 25.14
CA LEU A 538 10.81 -6.85 24.51
C LEU A 538 9.90 -8.06 24.81
N SER A 539 10.49 -9.24 25.06
CA SER A 539 9.76 -10.46 25.44
C SER A 539 9.52 -10.60 26.95
N SER A 540 10.22 -9.79 27.76
CA SER A 540 10.19 -9.84 29.23
C SER A 540 9.07 -8.96 29.77
N SER A 541 7.80 -9.36 29.56
CA SER A 541 6.63 -8.71 30.17
C SER A 541 5.46 -9.67 30.34
#